data_AF-A0A538GPD1-F1
#
_entry.id   AF-A0A538GPD1-F1
#
_cell.length_a   1.000
_cell.length_b   1.000
_cell.length_c   1.000
_cell.angle_alpha   90.00
_cell.angle_beta   90.00
_cell.angle_gamma   90.00
#
_symmetry.space_group_name_H-M   'P 1'
#
loop_
_entity.id
_entity.type
_entity.pdbx_description
1 polymer ?
#
loop_
_entity_poly.entity_id
_entity_poly.type
_entity_poly.pdbx_seq_one_letter_code
_entity_poly.pdbx_strand_id
1 'polypeptide(L)'
;MPSYRDLLKTVKAEIEEAGPKGAQALVDDGALLVDVREHDEWQQGRIPGAIHVPRGNLESRIEQAAPDRSRPLVVYCAQGNRSAFAAKTLTELGYERPVSLEGGYTAWQRDGLPTELPRTLGPERLARYSRHLLIPEVGEEGQLRLLDSRILLIGAGGLGSPAALYLAAAGVGRLGIVDADVVDETNLQRQIAHSTDSLGEPKTDSARRRIEALNPDVDVVPFRERLTSDSVERILEPGWDVIVDGADNFPTRYLVNDASVWHDIPVVHGSIFRFEGQATVFKPGDGPCYRCLFPQPPPPDMAPSCAEGGVLGVLPGVIGSIQAAEALKLALGIGEPLVGRLLLYDALSGEFSEMKLRRDPDCPVCGDSPTITEYIDYVEFCAGVGH
;
A
#
# COMPACT_ATOMS: atom_id res chain seq x y z
N MET A 1 7.81 -54.39 13.56
CA MET A 1 7.93 -52.92 13.49
C MET A 1 6.67 -52.33 14.12
N PRO A 2 6.78 -51.27 14.95
CA PRO A 2 5.60 -50.59 15.48
C PRO A 2 4.70 -50.10 14.34
N SER A 3 3.38 -50.20 14.51
CA SER A 3 2.44 -49.66 13.52
C SER A 3 2.38 -48.13 13.61
N TYR A 4 1.83 -47.48 12.59
CA TYR A 4 1.56 -46.03 12.62
C TYR A 4 0.75 -45.61 13.86
N ARG A 5 -0.23 -46.43 14.27
CA ARG A 5 -1.06 -46.17 15.45
C ARG A 5 -0.25 -46.26 16.74
N ASP A 6 0.65 -47.23 16.84
CA ASP A 6 1.53 -47.37 18.00
C ASP A 6 2.48 -46.18 18.09
N LEU A 7 3.06 -45.77 16.96
CA LEU A 7 3.94 -44.61 16.87
C LEU A 7 3.23 -43.32 17.30
N LEU A 8 2.03 -43.07 16.78
CA LEU A 8 1.23 -41.89 17.14
C LEU A 8 0.87 -41.88 18.63
N LYS A 9 0.53 -43.04 19.20
CA LYS A 9 0.22 -43.17 20.63
C LYS A 9 1.43 -42.84 21.50
N THR A 10 2.61 -43.30 21.11
CA THR A 10 3.87 -42.95 21.80
C THR A 10 4.15 -41.46 21.71
N VAL A 11 4.05 -40.86 20.52
CA VAL A 11 4.29 -39.42 20.33
C VAL A 11 3.33 -38.57 21.16
N LYS A 12 2.03 -38.90 21.17
CA LYS A 12 1.04 -38.20 21.98
C LYS A 12 1.30 -38.28 23.50
N ALA A 13 1.99 -39.31 23.97
CA ALA A 13 2.37 -39.43 25.38
C ALA A 13 3.62 -38.60 25.74
N GLU A 14 4.37 -38.11 24.76
CA GLU A 14 5.62 -37.36 24.92
C GLU A 14 5.47 -35.85 24.70
N ILE A 15 4.30 -35.40 24.21
CA ILE A 15 4.02 -33.99 23.88
C ILE A 15 2.91 -33.43 24.78
N GLU A 16 2.81 -32.11 24.80
CA GLU A 16 1.65 -31.42 25.37
C GLU A 16 0.51 -31.34 24.34
N GLU A 17 -0.70 -31.69 24.75
CA GLU A 17 -1.92 -31.54 23.95
C GLU A 17 -2.91 -30.62 24.67
N ALA A 18 -3.57 -29.75 23.90
CA ALA A 18 -4.68 -28.93 24.40
C ALA A 18 -5.90 -29.11 23.51
N GLY A 19 -7.09 -29.27 24.11
CA GLY A 19 -8.36 -29.19 23.39
C GLY A 19 -8.63 -27.78 22.85
N PRO A 20 -9.64 -27.59 21.98
CA PRO A 20 -9.87 -26.33 21.27
C PRO A 20 -9.97 -25.08 22.17
N LYS A 21 -10.72 -25.16 23.28
CA LYS A 21 -10.84 -24.03 24.23
C LYS A 21 -9.54 -23.73 24.97
N GLY A 22 -8.74 -24.76 25.28
CA GLY A 22 -7.43 -24.58 25.92
C GLY A 22 -6.42 -23.96 24.96
N ALA A 23 -6.44 -24.40 23.71
CA ALA A 23 -5.65 -23.81 22.65
C ALA A 23 -6.04 -22.34 22.39
N GLN A 24 -7.33 -21.99 22.36
CA GLN A 24 -7.77 -20.60 22.26
C GLN A 24 -7.24 -19.74 23.42
N ALA A 25 -7.34 -20.22 24.66
CA ALA A 25 -6.82 -19.49 25.82
C ALA A 25 -5.30 -19.25 25.73
N LEU A 26 -4.53 -20.23 25.25
CA LEU A 26 -3.09 -20.05 25.01
C LEU A 26 -2.81 -18.97 23.95
N VAL A 27 -3.62 -18.93 22.89
CA VAL A 27 -3.51 -17.93 21.82
C VAL A 27 -3.86 -16.54 22.33
N ASP A 28 -4.92 -16.43 23.14
CA ASP A 28 -5.31 -15.18 23.79
C ASP A 28 -4.21 -14.67 24.74
N ASP A 29 -3.46 -15.60 25.38
CA ASP A 29 -2.28 -15.31 26.20
C ASP A 29 -0.98 -15.11 25.39
N GLY A 30 -1.07 -15.05 24.05
CA GLY A 30 0.03 -14.68 23.16
C GLY A 30 0.77 -15.85 22.48
N ALA A 31 0.28 -17.08 22.58
CA ALA A 31 0.81 -18.20 21.80
C ALA A 31 0.68 -17.96 20.29
N LEU A 32 1.64 -18.44 19.52
CA LEU A 32 1.58 -18.38 18.06
C LEU A 32 0.92 -19.64 17.51
N LEU A 33 -0.08 -19.49 16.64
CA LEU A 33 -0.72 -20.60 15.94
C LEU A 33 0.09 -21.01 14.72
N VAL A 34 0.37 -22.31 14.57
CA VAL A 34 1.09 -22.88 13.44
C VAL A 34 0.23 -23.95 12.76
N ASP A 35 -0.18 -23.67 11.52
CA ASP A 35 -0.92 -24.61 10.69
C ASP A 35 0.04 -25.46 9.86
N VAL A 36 0.05 -26.77 10.12
CA VAL A 36 0.90 -27.74 9.40
C VAL A 36 0.17 -28.54 8.33
N ARG A 37 -1.04 -28.11 7.94
CA ARG A 37 -1.81 -28.69 6.82
C ARG A 37 -1.17 -28.34 5.48
N GLU A 38 -1.62 -29.03 4.43
CA GLU A 38 -1.21 -28.70 3.06
C GLU A 38 -1.88 -27.41 2.56
N HIS A 39 -1.39 -26.86 1.46
CA HIS A 39 -1.86 -25.56 0.96
C HIS A 39 -3.34 -25.57 0.54
N ASP A 40 -3.84 -26.65 -0.03
CA ASP A 40 -5.24 -26.80 -0.41
C ASP A 40 -6.18 -26.79 0.80
N GLU A 41 -5.77 -27.39 1.92
CA GLU A 41 -6.52 -27.35 3.19
C GLU A 41 -6.51 -25.95 3.82
N TRP A 42 -5.37 -25.25 3.74
CA TRP A 42 -5.23 -23.86 4.20
C TRP A 42 -6.20 -22.93 3.46
N GLN A 43 -6.38 -23.14 2.15
CA GLN A 43 -7.31 -22.36 1.32
C GLN A 43 -8.79 -22.64 1.61
N GLN A 44 -9.12 -23.77 2.25
CA GLN A 44 -10.50 -24.14 2.62
C GLN A 44 -10.93 -23.59 4.00
N GLY A 45 -10.08 -22.78 4.62
CA GLY A 45 -10.33 -22.11 5.88
C GLY A 45 -9.32 -22.51 6.94
N ARG A 46 -9.06 -21.58 7.88
CA ARG A 46 -7.98 -21.62 8.85
C ARG A 46 -8.37 -20.93 10.15
N ILE A 47 -7.56 -21.12 11.19
CA ILE A 47 -7.74 -20.41 12.47
C ILE A 47 -7.17 -18.99 12.31
N PRO A 48 -7.91 -17.93 12.69
CA PRO A 48 -7.40 -16.56 12.58
C PRO A 48 -6.08 -16.36 13.33
N GLY A 49 -5.15 -15.64 12.70
CA GLY A 49 -3.82 -15.39 13.27
C GLY A 49 -2.83 -16.55 13.16
N ALA A 50 -3.19 -17.67 12.52
CA ALA A 50 -2.26 -18.76 12.25
C ALA A 50 -1.22 -18.38 11.18
N ILE A 51 0.00 -18.91 11.33
CA ILE A 51 1.01 -18.94 10.27
C ILE A 51 0.99 -20.32 9.58
N HIS A 52 1.15 -20.34 8.25
CA HIS A 52 1.13 -21.59 7.48
C HIS A 52 2.54 -22.14 7.27
N VAL A 53 2.82 -23.32 7.84
CA VAL A 53 4.07 -24.03 7.67
C VAL A 53 3.75 -25.52 7.43
N PRO A 54 3.54 -25.95 6.17
CA PRO A 54 3.20 -27.33 5.86
C PRO A 54 4.14 -28.34 6.52
N ARG A 55 3.61 -29.47 6.99
CA ARG A 55 4.41 -30.46 7.74
C ARG A 55 5.69 -30.87 7.04
N GLY A 56 5.66 -31.01 5.71
CA GLY A 56 6.83 -31.40 4.90
C GLY A 56 7.94 -30.35 4.81
N ASN A 57 7.69 -29.12 5.24
CA ASN A 57 8.65 -28.01 5.25
C ASN A 57 8.91 -27.45 6.65
N LEU A 58 8.40 -28.11 7.70
CA LEU A 58 8.45 -27.59 9.06
C LEU A 58 9.89 -27.31 9.50
N GLU A 59 10.77 -28.28 9.32
CA GLU A 59 12.17 -28.23 9.75
C GLU A 59 12.97 -27.14 9.04
N SER A 60 12.61 -26.80 7.79
CA SER A 60 13.34 -25.80 6.99
C SER A 60 12.77 -24.38 7.07
N ARG A 61 11.52 -24.21 7.53
CA ARG A 61 10.83 -22.91 7.52
C ARG A 61 10.49 -22.36 8.90
N ILE A 62 10.42 -23.20 9.94
CA ILE A 62 9.90 -22.75 11.24
C ILE A 62 10.78 -21.66 11.87
N GLU A 63 12.11 -21.70 11.72
CA GLU A 63 13.00 -20.69 12.30
C GLU A 63 12.75 -19.28 11.72
N GLN A 64 12.36 -19.20 10.44
CA GLN A 64 12.00 -17.93 9.82
C GLN A 64 10.60 -17.47 10.26
N ALA A 65 9.65 -18.40 10.36
CA ALA A 65 8.26 -18.09 10.65
C ALA A 65 7.99 -17.82 12.15
N ALA A 66 8.74 -18.47 13.03
CA ALA A 66 8.66 -18.36 14.48
C ALA A 66 10.08 -18.30 15.08
N PRO A 67 10.79 -17.16 14.95
CA PRO A 67 12.19 -17.05 15.37
C PRO A 67 12.39 -17.10 16.90
N ASP A 68 11.39 -16.68 17.69
CA ASP A 68 11.42 -16.77 19.14
C ASP A 68 11.02 -18.17 19.62
N ARG A 69 12.00 -18.93 20.12
CA ARG A 69 11.82 -20.32 20.58
C ARG A 69 11.16 -20.43 21.97
N SER A 70 11.11 -19.34 22.73
CA SER A 70 10.52 -19.29 24.08
C SER A 70 9.00 -18.99 24.05
N ARG A 71 8.54 -18.39 22.94
CA ARG A 71 7.13 -18.13 22.70
C ARG A 71 6.36 -19.46 22.57
N PRO A 72 5.23 -19.65 23.29
CA PRO A 72 4.39 -20.83 23.11
C PRO A 72 3.91 -20.99 21.67
N LEU A 73 3.89 -22.23 21.19
CA LEU A 73 3.34 -22.56 19.89
C LEU A 73 2.12 -23.47 20.04
N VAL A 74 1.01 -23.13 19.41
CA VAL A 74 -0.13 -24.02 19.24
C VAL A 74 -0.10 -24.54 17.81
N VAL A 75 0.21 -25.82 17.64
CA VAL A 75 0.38 -26.45 16.34
C VAL A 75 -0.85 -27.26 16.00
N TYR A 76 -1.40 -27.11 14.80
CA TYR A 76 -2.58 -27.86 14.40
C TYR A 76 -2.50 -28.38 12.97
N CYS A 77 -3.21 -29.49 12.74
CA CYS A 77 -3.50 -30.00 11.41
C CYS A 77 -5.01 -30.24 11.27
N ALA A 78 -5.46 -31.02 10.28
CA ALA A 78 -6.89 -31.34 10.14
C ALA A 78 -7.51 -32.00 11.40
N GLN A 79 -6.89 -33.09 11.91
CA GLN A 79 -7.46 -33.95 12.96
C GLN A 79 -6.54 -34.18 14.19
N GLY A 80 -5.43 -33.47 14.31
CA GLY A 80 -4.48 -33.60 15.43
C GLY A 80 -3.34 -34.63 15.24
N ASN A 81 -3.37 -35.44 14.18
CA ASN A 81 -2.34 -36.47 13.97
C ASN A 81 -1.01 -35.92 13.43
N ARG A 82 -1.04 -35.08 12.39
CA ARG A 82 0.19 -34.46 11.83
C ARG A 82 0.79 -33.45 12.80
N SER A 83 -0.06 -32.71 13.53
CA SER A 83 0.38 -31.73 14.52
C SER A 83 1.05 -32.38 15.73
N ALA A 84 0.67 -33.60 16.13
CA ALA A 84 1.35 -34.33 17.19
C ALA A 84 2.82 -34.62 16.82
N PHE A 85 3.06 -35.11 15.60
CA PHE A 85 4.42 -35.30 15.10
C PHE A 85 5.17 -33.98 14.91
N ALA A 86 4.48 -32.92 14.47
CA ALA A 86 5.08 -31.59 14.34
C ALA A 86 5.52 -31.04 15.70
N ALA A 87 4.68 -31.13 16.73
CA ALA A 87 5.00 -30.67 18.09
C ALA A 87 6.25 -31.38 18.63
N LYS A 88 6.34 -32.70 18.46
CA LYS A 88 7.55 -33.45 18.83
C LYS A 88 8.80 -32.96 18.09
N THR A 89 8.71 -32.79 16.77
CA THR A 89 9.81 -32.26 15.96
C THR A 89 10.21 -30.85 16.41
N LEU A 90 9.27 -30.00 16.78
CA LEU A 90 9.58 -28.66 17.30
C LEU A 90 10.31 -28.71 18.64
N THR A 91 9.94 -29.62 19.54
CA THR A 91 10.68 -29.88 20.77
C THR A 91 12.12 -30.32 20.47
N GLU A 92 12.30 -31.24 19.51
CA GLU A 92 13.63 -31.70 19.07
C GLU A 92 14.46 -30.58 18.42
N LEU A 93 13.80 -29.62 17.76
CA LEU A 93 14.41 -28.41 17.23
C LEU A 93 14.64 -27.33 18.31
N GLY A 94 14.25 -27.54 19.56
CA GLY A 94 14.53 -26.65 20.68
C GLY A 94 13.51 -25.54 20.91
N TYR A 95 12.27 -25.68 20.42
CA TYR A 95 11.15 -24.84 20.88
C TYR A 95 10.70 -25.31 22.27
N GLU A 96 10.52 -24.36 23.19
CA GLU A 96 10.35 -24.68 24.62
C GLU A 96 8.95 -25.20 24.95
N ARG A 97 7.92 -24.70 24.27
CA ARG A 97 6.50 -25.00 24.56
C ARG A 97 5.63 -25.23 23.32
N PRO A 98 5.88 -26.30 22.53
CA PRO A 98 4.99 -26.70 21.45
C PRO A 98 3.82 -27.54 21.99
N VAL A 99 2.61 -27.05 21.78
CA VAL A 99 1.35 -27.71 22.15
C VAL A 99 0.62 -28.14 20.89
N SER A 100 0.25 -29.42 20.79
CA SER A 100 -0.60 -29.89 19.67
C SER A 100 -2.08 -29.65 19.99
N LEU A 101 -2.81 -29.07 19.04
CA LEU A 101 -4.27 -28.94 19.12
C LEU A 101 -4.93 -30.33 18.95
N GLU A 102 -5.53 -30.82 20.03
CA GLU A 102 -6.26 -32.09 20.03
C GLU A 102 -7.46 -32.02 19.07
N GLY A 103 -7.57 -33.01 18.19
CA GLY A 103 -8.62 -33.07 17.17
C GLY A 103 -8.49 -32.05 16.04
N GLY A 104 -7.45 -31.20 16.07
CA GLY A 104 -7.09 -30.27 14.99
C GLY A 104 -8.19 -29.28 14.62
N TYR A 105 -8.12 -28.78 13.38
CA TYR A 105 -9.07 -27.82 12.81
C TYR A 105 -10.51 -28.33 12.82
N THR A 106 -10.74 -29.64 12.64
CA THR A 106 -12.09 -30.22 12.70
C THR A 106 -12.71 -30.09 14.09
N ALA A 107 -11.94 -30.34 15.16
CA ALA A 107 -12.43 -30.15 16.52
C ALA A 107 -12.64 -28.67 16.84
N TRP A 108 -11.75 -27.79 16.35
CA TRP A 108 -11.90 -26.34 16.47
C TRP A 108 -13.22 -25.83 15.87
N GLN A 109 -13.54 -26.24 14.64
CA GLN A 109 -14.79 -25.90 13.96
C GLN A 109 -16.00 -26.46 14.69
N ARG A 110 -15.94 -27.73 15.13
CA ARG A 110 -17.03 -28.39 15.86
C ARG A 110 -17.36 -27.66 17.16
N ASP A 111 -16.35 -27.12 17.83
CA ASP A 111 -16.51 -26.37 19.08
C ASP A 111 -16.96 -24.91 18.85
N GLY A 112 -17.20 -24.51 17.59
CA GLY A 112 -17.75 -23.20 17.22
C GLY A 112 -16.77 -22.05 17.39
N LEU A 113 -15.47 -22.33 17.43
CA LEU A 113 -14.43 -21.31 17.57
C LEU A 113 -14.18 -20.57 16.24
N PRO A 114 -13.60 -19.35 16.29
CA PRO A 114 -13.44 -18.52 15.10
C PRO A 114 -12.64 -19.20 13.99
N THR A 115 -13.13 -19.12 12.76
CA THR A 115 -12.44 -19.57 11.55
C THR A 115 -12.51 -18.49 10.49
N GLU A 116 -11.47 -18.35 9.68
CA GLU A 116 -11.47 -17.48 8.50
C GLU A 116 -11.30 -18.30 7.23
N LEU A 117 -12.07 -17.96 6.20
CA LEU A 117 -11.79 -18.42 4.84
C LEU A 117 -10.85 -17.40 4.21
N PRO A 118 -9.73 -17.81 3.59
CA PRO A 118 -8.91 -16.88 2.84
C PRO A 118 -9.78 -16.25 1.75
N ARG A 119 -9.68 -14.92 1.65
CA ARG A 119 -10.34 -14.17 0.59
C ARG A 119 -9.69 -14.62 -0.72
N THR A 120 -10.48 -15.04 -1.69
CA THR A 120 -9.97 -15.47 -3.00
C THR A 120 -10.54 -14.61 -4.11
N LEU A 121 -9.83 -14.56 -5.23
CA LEU A 121 -10.30 -13.83 -6.40
C LEU A 121 -11.37 -14.65 -7.13
N GLY A 122 -12.46 -13.98 -7.49
CA GLY A 122 -13.46 -14.57 -8.40
C GLY A 122 -12.88 -14.82 -9.80
N PRO A 123 -13.51 -15.67 -10.62
CA PRO A 123 -12.97 -16.07 -11.94
C PRO A 123 -12.63 -14.91 -12.87
N GLU A 124 -13.46 -13.86 -12.89
CA GLU A 124 -13.24 -12.67 -13.71
C GLU A 124 -11.98 -11.90 -13.31
N ARG A 125 -11.74 -11.77 -11.99
CA ARG A 125 -10.56 -11.11 -11.43
C ARG A 125 -9.31 -11.95 -11.64
N LEU A 126 -9.39 -13.27 -11.48
CA LEU A 126 -8.30 -14.19 -11.79
C LEU A 126 -7.85 -14.05 -13.25
N ALA A 127 -8.79 -13.96 -14.19
CA ALA A 127 -8.48 -13.77 -15.60
C ALA A 127 -7.84 -12.39 -15.87
N ARG A 128 -8.46 -11.31 -15.34
CA ARG A 128 -7.99 -9.93 -15.53
C ARG A 128 -6.58 -9.72 -14.99
N TYR A 129 -6.31 -10.13 -13.76
CA TYR A 129 -5.03 -9.91 -13.08
C TYR A 129 -4.04 -11.07 -13.28
N SER A 130 -4.31 -12.00 -14.19
CA SER A 130 -3.50 -13.21 -14.39
C SER A 130 -2.00 -12.96 -14.53
N ARG A 131 -1.58 -11.81 -15.08
CA ARG A 131 -0.16 -11.43 -15.18
C ARG A 131 0.45 -11.00 -13.85
N HIS A 132 -0.30 -10.37 -12.96
CA HIS A 132 0.15 -10.03 -11.61
C HIS A 132 0.27 -11.28 -10.74
N LEU A 133 -0.67 -12.22 -10.88
CA LEU A 133 -0.67 -13.48 -10.11
C LEU A 133 0.57 -14.34 -10.37
N LEU A 134 1.24 -14.15 -11.50
CA LEU A 134 2.49 -14.85 -11.85
C LEU A 134 3.74 -14.21 -11.22
N ILE A 135 3.65 -12.98 -10.71
CA ILE A 135 4.76 -12.26 -10.08
C ILE A 135 4.84 -12.73 -8.62
N PRO A 136 5.93 -13.40 -8.18
CA PRO A 136 6.03 -13.94 -6.83
C PRO A 136 5.83 -12.90 -5.72
N GLU A 137 6.31 -11.67 -5.92
CA GLU A 137 6.17 -10.55 -4.99
C GLU A 137 4.74 -9.99 -4.90
N VAL A 138 3.88 -10.32 -5.87
CA VAL A 138 2.47 -9.90 -5.89
C VAL A 138 1.57 -11.09 -5.57
N GLY A 139 1.50 -12.10 -6.45
CA GLY A 139 0.62 -13.25 -6.29
C GLY A 139 -0.86 -12.87 -6.07
N GLU A 140 -1.65 -13.82 -5.57
CA GLU A 140 -3.05 -13.56 -5.25
C GLU A 140 -3.24 -12.64 -4.05
N GLU A 141 -2.42 -12.82 -3.00
CA GLU A 141 -2.48 -12.00 -1.79
C GLU A 141 -2.16 -10.52 -2.07
N GLY A 142 -1.09 -10.25 -2.82
CA GLY A 142 -0.74 -8.89 -3.23
C GLY A 142 -1.81 -8.27 -4.13
N GLN A 143 -2.43 -9.05 -5.02
CA GLN A 143 -3.54 -8.53 -5.82
C GLN A 143 -4.79 -8.20 -4.96
N LEU A 144 -5.09 -9.01 -3.94
CA LEU A 144 -6.14 -8.69 -2.97
C LEU A 144 -5.81 -7.42 -2.18
N ARG A 145 -4.55 -7.25 -1.77
CA ARG A 145 -4.10 -6.00 -1.13
C ARG A 145 -4.26 -4.79 -2.03
N LEU A 146 -3.97 -4.90 -3.33
CA LEU A 146 -4.26 -3.83 -4.28
C LEU A 146 -5.76 -3.52 -4.34
N LEU A 147 -6.61 -4.55 -4.42
CA LEU A 147 -8.07 -4.39 -4.44
C LEU A 147 -8.63 -3.80 -3.13
N ASP A 148 -7.89 -3.88 -2.02
CA ASP A 148 -8.27 -3.27 -0.75
C ASP A 148 -7.65 -1.87 -0.55
N SER A 149 -6.62 -1.54 -1.33
CA SER A 149 -5.90 -0.27 -1.21
C SER A 149 -6.71 0.92 -1.72
N ARG A 150 -6.46 2.07 -1.09
CA ARG A 150 -7.13 3.35 -1.30
C ARG A 150 -6.10 4.42 -1.60
N ILE A 151 -6.13 4.98 -2.79
CA ILE A 151 -5.14 5.99 -3.22
C ILE A 151 -5.85 7.29 -3.58
N LEU A 152 -5.38 8.39 -3.03
CA LEU A 152 -5.87 9.74 -3.32
C LEU A 152 -4.97 10.40 -4.36
N LEU A 153 -5.53 10.78 -5.52
CA LEU A 153 -4.86 11.58 -6.53
C LEU A 153 -5.21 13.05 -6.37
N ILE A 154 -4.19 13.88 -6.18
CA ILE A 154 -4.33 15.33 -6.18
C ILE A 154 -4.05 15.83 -7.59
N GLY A 155 -5.12 16.16 -8.32
CA GLY A 155 -5.11 16.53 -9.73
C GLY A 155 -5.33 15.35 -10.67
N ALA A 156 -6.19 15.54 -11.67
CA ALA A 156 -6.42 14.64 -12.80
C ALA A 156 -5.71 15.13 -14.08
N GLY A 157 -4.80 16.10 -13.94
CA GLY A 157 -4.07 16.72 -15.04
C GLY A 157 -2.96 15.86 -15.63
N GLY A 158 -1.86 16.49 -16.04
CA GLY A 158 -0.80 15.81 -16.81
C GLY A 158 -0.18 14.62 -16.08
N LEU A 159 0.20 14.79 -14.81
CA LEU A 159 0.79 13.74 -13.98
C LEU A 159 -0.26 12.76 -13.46
N GLY A 160 -1.39 13.29 -12.99
CA GLY A 160 -2.48 12.49 -12.43
C GLY A 160 -3.14 11.55 -13.44
N SER A 161 -3.25 11.96 -14.71
CA SER A 161 -3.82 11.15 -15.79
C SER A 161 -3.16 9.76 -15.94
N PRO A 162 -1.86 9.65 -16.30
CA PRO A 162 -1.18 8.36 -16.42
C PRO A 162 -1.14 7.60 -15.08
N ALA A 163 -0.95 8.30 -13.96
CA ALA A 163 -0.95 7.66 -12.65
C ALA A 163 -2.29 6.96 -12.36
N ALA A 164 -3.40 7.67 -12.53
CA ALA A 164 -4.74 7.12 -12.30
C ALA A 164 -5.04 5.92 -13.22
N LEU A 165 -4.66 5.99 -14.50
CA LEU A 165 -4.90 4.90 -15.45
C LEU A 165 -4.10 3.65 -15.10
N TYR A 166 -2.83 3.76 -14.71
CA TYR A 166 -2.02 2.60 -14.32
C TYR A 166 -2.45 2.02 -12.96
N LEU A 167 -2.80 2.86 -11.98
CA LEU A 167 -3.33 2.40 -10.69
C LEU A 167 -4.67 1.67 -10.88
N ALA A 168 -5.55 2.21 -11.72
CA ALA A 168 -6.79 1.55 -12.08
C ALA A 168 -6.55 0.22 -12.79
N ALA A 169 -5.66 0.18 -13.79
CA ALA A 169 -5.32 -1.05 -14.50
C ALA A 169 -4.72 -2.13 -13.57
N ALA A 170 -3.95 -1.71 -12.56
CA ALA A 170 -3.36 -2.60 -11.57
C ALA A 170 -4.37 -3.17 -10.57
N GLY A 171 -5.60 -2.62 -10.53
CA GLY A 171 -6.65 -3.07 -9.64
C GLY A 171 -6.58 -2.46 -8.24
N VAL A 172 -6.12 -1.20 -8.12
CA VAL A 172 -6.30 -0.44 -6.88
C VAL A 172 -7.80 -0.29 -6.61
N GLY A 173 -8.24 -0.72 -5.43
CA GLY A 173 -9.65 -0.86 -5.09
C GLY A 173 -10.43 0.44 -5.12
N ARG A 174 -9.86 1.50 -4.54
CA ARG A 174 -10.50 2.82 -4.48
C ARG A 174 -9.53 3.93 -4.89
N LEU A 175 -9.99 4.79 -5.80
CA LEU A 175 -9.26 5.98 -6.23
C LEU A 175 -10.07 7.24 -5.88
N GLY A 176 -9.54 8.07 -4.98
CA GLY A 176 -10.02 9.43 -4.78
C GLY A 176 -9.38 10.36 -5.80
N ILE A 177 -10.14 11.26 -6.41
CA ILE A 177 -9.59 12.23 -7.38
C ILE A 177 -10.04 13.62 -6.99
N VAL A 178 -9.09 14.50 -6.67
CA VAL A 178 -9.33 15.91 -6.33
C VAL A 178 -8.94 16.78 -7.51
N ASP A 179 -9.91 17.39 -8.18
CA ASP A 179 -9.63 18.36 -9.25
C ASP A 179 -10.85 19.29 -9.42
N ALA A 180 -10.58 20.59 -9.54
CA ALA A 180 -11.59 21.63 -9.70
C ALA A 180 -11.81 22.06 -11.15
N ASP A 181 -10.90 21.68 -12.04
CA ASP A 181 -10.91 22.15 -13.42
C ASP A 181 -11.83 21.30 -14.31
N VAL A 182 -12.10 21.85 -15.48
CA VAL A 182 -12.75 21.15 -16.59
C VAL A 182 -11.74 20.73 -17.64
N VAL A 183 -12.10 19.77 -18.48
CA VAL A 183 -11.27 19.32 -19.60
C VAL A 183 -11.19 20.43 -20.65
N ASP A 184 -9.97 20.79 -21.03
CA ASP A 184 -9.67 21.84 -22.00
C ASP A 184 -8.85 21.28 -23.19
N GLU A 185 -9.11 21.77 -24.40
CA GLU A 185 -8.48 21.28 -25.62
C GLU A 185 -6.95 21.44 -25.60
N THR A 186 -6.45 22.56 -25.05
CA THR A 186 -5.01 22.86 -24.95
C THR A 186 -4.25 21.88 -24.03
N ASN A 187 -4.99 21.14 -23.22
CA ASN A 187 -4.47 20.23 -22.22
C ASN A 187 -4.41 18.77 -22.70
N LEU A 188 -5.15 18.42 -23.77
CA LEU A 188 -5.24 17.06 -24.30
C LEU A 188 -3.92 16.49 -24.84
N GLN A 189 -2.94 17.35 -25.17
CA GLN A 189 -1.60 16.91 -25.58
C GLN A 189 -0.84 16.13 -24.49
N ARG A 190 -1.29 16.19 -23.24
CA ARG A 190 -0.64 15.53 -22.08
C ARG A 190 -1.59 14.87 -21.07
N GLN A 191 -2.87 15.20 -21.08
CA GLN A 191 -3.87 14.68 -20.13
C GLN A 191 -4.64 13.50 -20.71
N ILE A 192 -3.95 12.35 -20.79
CA ILE A 192 -4.43 11.17 -21.52
C ILE A 192 -5.62 10.43 -20.89
N ALA A 193 -6.04 10.81 -19.68
CA ALA A 193 -7.28 10.29 -19.10
C ALA A 193 -8.53 10.92 -19.75
N HIS A 194 -8.36 12.02 -20.48
CA HIS A 194 -9.43 12.77 -21.11
C HIS A 194 -9.40 12.64 -22.63
N SER A 195 -10.50 13.02 -23.28
CA SER A 195 -10.64 13.03 -24.73
C SER A 195 -11.39 14.26 -25.22
N THR A 196 -11.36 14.49 -26.54
CA THR A 196 -12.14 15.55 -27.21
C THR A 196 -13.65 15.44 -26.91
N ASP A 197 -14.18 14.23 -26.70
CA ASP A 197 -15.59 14.01 -26.36
C ASP A 197 -15.96 14.49 -24.95
N SER A 198 -14.96 14.75 -24.10
CA SER A 198 -15.14 15.20 -22.71
C SER A 198 -14.85 16.69 -22.50
N LEU A 199 -14.65 17.47 -23.56
CA LEU A 199 -14.36 18.92 -23.45
C LEU A 199 -15.46 19.65 -22.66
N GLY A 200 -15.04 20.49 -21.71
CA GLY A 200 -15.92 21.24 -20.81
C GLY A 200 -16.50 20.43 -19.64
N GLU A 201 -16.28 19.12 -19.59
CA GLU A 201 -16.65 18.29 -18.45
C GLU A 201 -15.68 18.49 -17.27
N PRO A 202 -16.12 18.41 -16.00
CA PRO A 202 -15.19 18.29 -14.87
C PRO A 202 -14.17 17.16 -15.08
N LYS A 203 -12.88 17.45 -14.87
CA LYS A 203 -11.82 16.46 -15.07
C LYS A 203 -12.01 15.21 -14.21
N THR A 204 -12.49 15.39 -12.98
CA THR A 204 -12.85 14.29 -12.06
C THR A 204 -13.86 13.31 -12.66
N ASP A 205 -14.89 13.81 -13.34
CA ASP A 205 -15.93 12.97 -13.95
C ASP A 205 -15.43 12.28 -15.23
N SER A 206 -14.69 13.02 -16.07
CA SER A 206 -14.07 12.46 -17.27
C SER A 206 -13.08 11.34 -16.92
N ALA A 207 -12.22 11.57 -15.92
CA ALA A 207 -11.28 10.57 -15.42
C ALA A 207 -12.01 9.36 -14.83
N ARG A 208 -13.05 9.57 -14.00
CA ARG A 208 -13.87 8.51 -13.44
C ARG A 208 -14.43 7.60 -14.52
N ARG A 209 -15.10 8.17 -15.53
CA ARG A 209 -15.68 7.40 -16.63
C ARG A 209 -14.61 6.56 -17.34
N ARG A 210 -13.44 7.14 -17.59
CA ARG A 210 -12.33 6.46 -18.25
C ARG A 210 -11.79 5.31 -17.41
N ILE A 211 -11.65 5.50 -16.10
CA ILE A 211 -11.16 4.50 -15.15
C ILE A 211 -12.15 3.34 -15.04
N GLU A 212 -13.44 3.62 -14.81
CA GLU A 212 -14.48 2.59 -14.69
C GLU A 212 -14.63 1.79 -16.00
N ALA A 213 -14.44 2.42 -17.16
CA ALA A 213 -14.41 1.75 -18.46
C ALA A 213 -13.16 0.86 -18.64
N LEU A 214 -12.01 1.26 -18.09
CA LEU A 214 -10.76 0.49 -18.13
C LEU A 214 -10.83 -0.71 -17.18
N ASN A 215 -11.29 -0.47 -15.95
CA ASN A 215 -11.38 -1.48 -14.91
C ASN A 215 -12.62 -1.25 -14.02
N PRO A 216 -13.67 -2.08 -14.15
CA PRO A 216 -14.90 -1.94 -13.38
C PRO A 216 -14.77 -2.40 -11.92
N ASP A 217 -13.63 -2.98 -11.52
CA ASP A 217 -13.36 -3.33 -10.12
C ASP A 217 -13.02 -2.10 -9.25
N VAL A 218 -12.72 -0.95 -9.86
CA VAL A 218 -12.21 0.25 -9.19
C VAL A 218 -13.37 1.17 -8.80
N ASP A 219 -13.45 1.51 -7.52
CA ASP A 219 -14.36 2.52 -6.99
C ASP A 219 -13.73 3.91 -7.06
N VAL A 220 -14.32 4.82 -7.84
CA VAL A 220 -13.78 6.18 -8.03
C VAL A 220 -14.61 7.20 -7.27
N VAL A 221 -13.96 7.97 -6.40
CA VAL A 221 -14.57 9.02 -5.57
C VAL A 221 -14.12 10.40 -6.09
N PRO A 222 -14.98 11.14 -6.81
CA PRO A 222 -14.63 12.46 -7.31
C PRO A 222 -14.83 13.55 -6.25
N PHE A 223 -13.81 14.38 -6.03
CA PHE A 223 -13.87 15.61 -5.25
C PHE A 223 -13.72 16.80 -6.21
N ARG A 224 -14.85 17.41 -6.57
CA ARG A 224 -14.95 18.48 -7.59
C ARG A 224 -14.62 19.86 -7.01
N GLU A 225 -13.47 19.96 -6.38
CA GLU A 225 -13.07 21.15 -5.63
C GLU A 225 -11.55 21.28 -5.57
N ARG A 226 -11.08 22.48 -5.22
CA ARG A 226 -9.66 22.69 -4.93
C ARG A 226 -9.37 22.19 -3.52
N LEU A 227 -8.20 21.59 -3.36
CA LEU A 227 -7.70 21.28 -2.03
C LEU A 227 -7.30 22.59 -1.32
N THR A 228 -7.91 22.86 -0.17
CA THR A 228 -7.69 24.06 0.67
C THR A 228 -7.57 23.64 2.13
N SER A 229 -7.14 24.55 3.00
CA SER A 229 -7.13 24.34 4.46
C SER A 229 -8.50 23.89 5.00
N ASP A 230 -9.58 24.44 4.44
CA ASP A 230 -10.97 24.12 4.82
C ASP A 230 -11.45 22.75 4.34
N SER A 231 -10.91 22.24 3.21
CA SER A 231 -11.40 21.01 2.58
C SER A 231 -10.53 19.78 2.86
N VAL A 232 -9.26 19.96 3.22
CA VAL A 232 -8.28 18.87 3.34
C VAL A 232 -8.70 17.80 4.34
N GLU A 233 -9.17 18.19 5.53
CA GLU A 233 -9.59 17.22 6.56
C GLU A 233 -10.76 16.34 6.10
N ARG A 234 -11.78 16.95 5.49
CA ARG A 234 -12.92 16.20 4.94
C ARG A 234 -12.51 15.30 3.78
N ILE A 235 -11.57 15.73 2.95
CA ILE A 235 -11.08 14.92 1.83
C ILE A 235 -10.26 13.72 2.32
N LEU A 236 -9.55 13.86 3.44
CA LEU A 236 -8.76 12.78 4.05
C LEU A 236 -9.57 11.84 4.94
N GLU A 237 -10.71 12.29 5.48
CA GLU A 237 -11.62 11.50 6.34
C GLU A 237 -11.93 10.07 5.86
N PRO A 238 -12.10 9.78 4.54
CA PRO A 238 -12.36 8.42 4.06
C PRO A 238 -11.25 7.40 4.35
N GLY A 239 -10.05 7.85 4.70
CA GLY A 239 -8.86 7.04 4.94
C GLY A 239 -8.19 6.62 3.63
N TRP A 240 -6.96 7.07 3.43
CA TRP A 240 -6.14 6.81 2.24
C TRP A 240 -4.80 6.21 2.65
N ASP A 241 -4.35 5.19 1.92
CA ASP A 241 -3.08 4.53 2.19
C ASP A 241 -1.90 5.30 1.60
N VAL A 242 -2.14 5.98 0.46
CA VAL A 242 -1.12 6.73 -0.29
C VAL A 242 -1.78 7.95 -0.95
N ILE A 243 -1.08 9.07 -0.97
CA ILE A 243 -1.41 10.24 -1.79
C ILE A 243 -0.48 10.29 -3.00
N VAL A 244 -1.01 10.50 -4.19
CA VAL A 244 -0.25 10.80 -5.41
C VAL A 244 -0.40 12.28 -5.72
N ASP A 245 0.70 13.03 -5.60
CA ASP A 245 0.73 14.46 -5.86
C ASP A 245 0.96 14.74 -7.35
N GLY A 246 -0.15 15.00 -8.07
CA GLY A 246 -0.15 15.49 -9.44
C GLY A 246 -0.39 16.99 -9.55
N ALA A 247 -0.27 17.74 -8.45
CA ALA A 247 -0.57 19.16 -8.41
C ALA A 247 0.47 19.98 -9.20
N ASP A 248 -0.01 21.00 -9.89
CA ASP A 248 0.78 21.88 -10.75
C ASP A 248 1.10 23.24 -10.10
N ASN A 249 0.77 23.42 -8.83
CA ASN A 249 0.97 24.65 -8.08
C ASN A 249 1.59 24.39 -6.70
N PHE A 250 2.38 25.35 -6.21
CA PHE A 250 3.06 25.24 -4.92
C PHE A 250 2.12 25.18 -3.71
N PRO A 251 1.08 26.04 -3.58
CA PRO A 251 0.16 26.01 -2.45
C PRO A 251 -0.38 24.62 -2.12
N THR A 252 -0.87 23.91 -3.13
CA THR A 252 -1.39 22.54 -2.95
C THR A 252 -0.30 21.58 -2.49
N ARG A 253 0.94 21.67 -3.00
CA ARG A 253 2.04 20.78 -2.59
C ARG A 253 2.43 20.94 -1.13
N TYR A 254 2.49 22.18 -0.64
CA TYR A 254 2.75 22.45 0.77
C TYR A 254 1.61 21.97 1.66
N LEU A 255 0.36 22.22 1.25
CA LEU A 255 -0.81 21.73 1.98
C LEU A 255 -0.84 20.20 2.08
N VAL A 256 -0.61 19.50 0.96
CA VAL A 256 -0.53 18.03 0.90
C VAL A 256 0.60 17.51 1.79
N ASN A 257 1.76 18.17 1.78
CA ASN A 257 2.87 17.80 2.65
C ASN A 257 2.51 17.88 4.13
N ASP A 258 1.91 18.99 4.55
CA ASP A 258 1.62 19.21 5.97
C ASP A 258 0.56 18.22 6.45
N ALA A 259 -0.49 18.01 5.65
CA ALA A 259 -1.51 17.01 5.92
C ALA A 259 -0.94 15.59 5.96
N SER A 260 -0.03 15.26 5.03
CA SER A 260 0.69 13.98 5.01
C SER A 260 1.43 13.72 6.32
N VAL A 261 2.18 14.70 6.82
CA VAL A 261 2.94 14.55 8.08
C VAL A 261 2.01 14.38 9.28
N TRP A 262 0.90 15.11 9.34
CA TRP A 262 -0.03 15.06 10.49
C TRP A 262 -0.94 13.83 10.50
N HIS A 263 -1.24 13.26 9.33
CA HIS A 263 -2.10 12.08 9.20
C HIS A 263 -1.33 10.77 8.95
N ASP A 264 0.00 10.82 8.92
CA ASP A 264 0.88 9.66 8.66
C ASP A 264 0.59 8.97 7.31
N ILE A 265 0.31 9.76 6.27
CA ILE A 265 0.00 9.24 4.92
C ILE A 265 1.17 9.53 3.98
N PRO A 266 1.81 8.53 3.35
CA PRO A 266 2.89 8.76 2.39
C PRO A 266 2.41 9.48 1.13
N VAL A 267 3.24 10.39 0.62
CA VAL A 267 3.01 11.14 -0.61
C VAL A 267 4.03 10.72 -1.66
N VAL A 268 3.53 10.27 -2.82
CA VAL A 268 4.31 10.05 -4.02
C VAL A 268 4.31 11.33 -4.84
N HIS A 269 5.41 12.07 -4.76
CA HIS A 269 5.57 13.37 -5.40
C HIS A 269 6.11 13.24 -6.81
N GLY A 270 5.53 14.03 -7.72
CA GLY A 270 5.99 14.20 -9.09
C GLY A 270 6.02 15.69 -9.46
N SER A 271 7.03 16.09 -10.22
CA SER A 271 7.05 17.43 -10.82
C SER A 271 7.70 17.38 -12.20
N ILE A 272 7.35 18.35 -13.05
CA ILE A 272 7.81 18.44 -14.43
C ILE A 272 8.01 19.91 -14.80
N PHE A 273 9.03 20.18 -15.61
CA PHE A 273 9.29 21.51 -16.17
C PHE A 273 10.03 21.36 -17.50
N ARG A 274 9.45 21.87 -18.60
CA ARG A 274 10.02 21.78 -19.95
C ARG A 274 10.32 20.32 -20.38
N PHE A 275 11.58 19.90 -20.25
CA PHE A 275 12.11 18.58 -20.62
C PHE A 275 12.56 17.76 -19.41
N GLU A 276 12.47 18.33 -18.20
CA GLU A 276 12.92 17.73 -16.96
C GLU A 276 11.73 17.24 -16.15
N GLY A 277 11.91 16.10 -15.48
CA GLY A 277 10.96 15.52 -14.55
C GLY A 277 11.63 15.09 -13.26
N GLN A 278 10.87 15.09 -12.17
CA GLN A 278 11.35 14.65 -10.86
C GLN A 278 10.31 13.76 -10.18
N ALA A 279 10.78 12.77 -9.43
CA ALA A 279 9.94 11.93 -8.60
C ALA A 279 10.62 11.58 -7.27
N THR A 280 9.84 11.51 -6.19
CA THR A 280 10.30 11.04 -4.88
C THR A 280 9.12 10.55 -4.04
N VAL A 281 9.39 9.91 -2.92
CA VAL A 281 8.37 9.52 -1.93
C VAL A 281 8.68 10.22 -0.62
N PHE A 282 7.72 11.01 -0.13
CA PHE A 282 7.75 11.57 1.22
C PHE A 282 6.91 10.66 2.11
N LYS A 283 7.58 9.93 3.01
CA LYS A 283 6.93 9.02 3.95
C LYS A 283 7.13 9.56 5.37
N PRO A 284 6.07 9.99 6.06
CA PRO A 284 6.18 10.50 7.42
C PRO A 284 6.86 9.49 8.35
N GLY A 285 7.66 9.98 9.30
CA GLY A 285 8.47 9.16 10.22
C GLY A 285 9.66 8.42 9.60
N ASP A 286 9.69 8.24 8.28
CA ASP A 286 10.67 7.45 7.55
C ASP A 286 11.21 8.27 6.36
N GLY A 287 12.02 9.30 6.66
CA GLY A 287 12.66 10.14 5.64
C GLY A 287 12.36 11.65 5.73
N PRO A 288 12.78 12.43 4.71
CA PRO A 288 12.43 13.84 4.61
C PRO A 288 10.96 14.05 4.22
N CYS A 289 10.41 15.23 4.52
CA CYS A 289 9.16 15.71 3.93
C CYS A 289 9.45 16.71 2.79
N TYR A 290 8.42 17.18 2.09
CA TYR A 290 8.56 18.17 1.02
C TYR A 290 9.26 19.44 1.51
N ARG A 291 9.00 19.89 2.74
CA ARG A 291 9.68 21.07 3.32
C ARG A 291 11.16 20.86 3.62
N CYS A 292 11.61 19.62 3.84
CA CYS A 292 13.05 19.36 3.93
C CYS A 292 13.76 19.59 2.58
N LEU A 293 13.04 19.42 1.46
CA LEU A 293 13.54 19.69 0.12
C LEU A 293 13.36 21.17 -0.25
N PHE A 294 12.19 21.73 0.02
CA PHE A 294 11.83 23.13 -0.25
C PHE A 294 11.27 23.77 1.03
N PRO A 295 12.10 24.42 1.86
CA PRO A 295 11.67 24.93 3.17
C PRO A 295 10.54 25.94 3.13
N GLN A 296 10.52 26.79 2.11
CA GLN A 296 9.53 27.85 1.94
C GLN A 296 9.06 27.93 0.48
N PRO A 297 7.78 28.27 0.24
CA PRO A 297 7.27 28.47 -1.11
C PRO A 297 8.08 29.55 -1.83
N PRO A 298 8.36 29.38 -3.14
CA PRO A 298 9.02 30.42 -3.90
C PRO A 298 8.16 31.69 -3.97
N PRO A 299 8.79 32.87 -4.11
CA PRO A 299 8.07 34.12 -4.37
C PRO A 299 7.15 33.99 -5.61
N PRO A 300 5.96 34.62 -5.62
CA PRO A 300 4.99 34.49 -6.72
C PRO A 300 5.52 34.88 -8.09
N ASP A 301 6.43 35.84 -8.14
CA ASP A 301 7.09 36.36 -9.34
C ASP A 301 8.16 35.42 -9.93
N MET A 302 8.62 34.42 -9.15
CA MET A 302 9.68 33.48 -9.54
C MET A 302 9.16 32.09 -9.93
N ALA A 303 7.85 31.88 -9.87
CA ALA A 303 7.22 30.56 -10.00
C ALA A 303 6.25 30.51 -11.19
N PRO A 304 6.73 30.46 -12.45
CA PRO A 304 5.84 30.32 -13.59
C PRO A 304 5.10 28.99 -13.51
N SER A 305 3.81 29.01 -13.85
CA SER A 305 3.02 27.78 -13.93
C SER A 305 3.52 26.87 -15.06
N CYS A 306 3.16 25.57 -15.02
CA CYS A 306 3.41 24.66 -16.14
C CYS A 306 2.83 25.19 -17.48
N ALA A 307 1.78 26.01 -17.42
CA ALA A 307 1.17 26.65 -18.59
C ALA A 307 2.04 27.79 -19.17
N GLU A 308 2.85 28.44 -18.35
CA GLU A 308 3.75 29.54 -18.75
C GLU A 308 5.13 29.04 -19.19
N GLY A 309 5.64 27.98 -18.54
CA GLY A 309 6.95 27.39 -18.86
C GLY A 309 6.96 26.44 -20.06
N GLY A 310 5.79 25.89 -20.42
CA GLY A 310 5.63 24.83 -21.41
C GLY A 310 6.15 23.48 -20.91
N VAL A 311 5.56 22.39 -21.42
CA VAL A 311 5.99 21.02 -21.07
C VAL A 311 5.87 20.09 -22.26
N LEU A 312 6.88 19.25 -22.48
CA LEU A 312 6.83 18.19 -23.46
C LEU A 312 5.83 17.12 -23.00
N GLY A 313 4.76 16.87 -23.78
CA GLY A 313 3.60 16.10 -23.34
C GLY A 313 3.87 14.67 -22.84
N VAL A 314 4.98 14.05 -23.25
CA VAL A 314 5.38 12.71 -22.79
C VAL A 314 5.95 12.69 -21.37
N LEU A 315 6.53 13.81 -20.88
CA LEU A 315 7.14 13.90 -19.54
C LEU A 315 6.16 13.53 -18.43
N PRO A 316 4.94 14.11 -18.38
CA PRO A 316 3.95 13.69 -17.42
C PRO A 316 3.61 12.20 -17.51
N GLY A 317 3.62 11.62 -18.73
CA GLY A 317 3.45 10.18 -18.94
C GLY A 317 4.52 9.35 -18.23
N VAL A 318 5.79 9.74 -18.36
CA VAL A 318 6.93 9.04 -17.73
C VAL A 318 6.87 9.20 -16.20
N ILE A 319 6.79 10.44 -15.72
CA ILE A 319 6.81 10.73 -14.28
C ILE A 319 5.56 10.19 -13.58
N GLY A 320 4.37 10.34 -14.16
CA GLY A 320 3.15 9.78 -13.57
C GLY A 320 3.12 8.24 -13.56
N SER A 321 3.80 7.58 -14.50
CA SER A 321 4.00 6.13 -14.46
C SER A 321 4.95 5.72 -13.32
N ILE A 322 5.99 6.51 -13.07
CA ILE A 322 6.86 6.34 -11.90
C ILE A 322 6.06 6.55 -10.61
N GLN A 323 5.20 7.58 -10.56
CA GLN A 323 4.34 7.80 -9.40
C GLN A 323 3.41 6.59 -9.14
N ALA A 324 2.79 6.04 -10.18
CA ALA A 324 1.99 4.82 -10.03
C ALA A 324 2.84 3.65 -9.51
N ALA A 325 4.04 3.45 -10.04
CA ALA A 325 4.93 2.38 -9.59
C ALA A 325 5.32 2.52 -8.10
N GLU A 326 5.65 3.72 -7.64
CA GLU A 326 5.95 3.99 -6.23
C GLU A 326 4.73 3.77 -5.33
N ALA A 327 3.55 4.21 -5.76
CA ALA A 327 2.32 4.02 -5.01
C ALA A 327 1.93 2.53 -4.89
N LEU A 328 2.13 1.75 -5.96
CA LEU A 328 1.93 0.30 -5.92
C LEU A 328 2.93 -0.40 -4.99
N LYS A 329 4.21 -0.01 -4.98
CA LYS A 329 5.20 -0.52 -4.03
C LYS A 329 4.78 -0.28 -2.58
N LEU A 330 4.29 0.93 -2.28
CA LEU A 330 3.78 1.27 -0.96
C LEU A 330 2.56 0.42 -0.57
N ALA A 331 1.55 0.32 -1.45
CA ALA A 331 0.35 -0.48 -1.20
C ALA A 331 0.67 -1.98 -0.98
N LEU A 332 1.61 -2.51 -1.74
CA LEU A 332 2.08 -3.90 -1.66
C LEU A 332 3.09 -4.12 -0.52
N GLY A 333 3.71 -3.07 0.01
CA GLY A 333 4.81 -3.18 0.97
C GLY A 333 6.01 -3.96 0.42
N ILE A 334 6.35 -3.75 -0.85
CA ILE A 334 7.45 -4.45 -1.55
C ILE A 334 8.49 -3.48 -2.12
N GLY A 335 9.68 -4.01 -2.39
CA GLY A 335 10.77 -3.26 -2.99
C GLY A 335 11.26 -2.11 -2.11
N GLU A 336 11.96 -1.17 -2.74
CA GLU A 336 12.52 0.01 -2.08
C GLU A 336 11.89 1.27 -2.70
N PRO A 337 10.93 1.93 -2.02
CA PRO A 337 10.39 3.21 -2.46
C PRO A 337 11.47 4.29 -2.61
N LEU A 338 11.19 5.37 -3.34
CA LEU A 338 12.08 6.54 -3.50
C LEU A 338 12.16 7.42 -2.25
N VAL A 339 11.99 6.84 -1.07
CA VAL A 339 12.12 7.53 0.21
C VAL A 339 13.57 8.00 0.39
N GLY A 340 13.75 9.30 0.64
CA GLY A 340 15.08 9.91 0.79
C GLY A 340 15.90 9.96 -0.50
N ARG A 341 15.26 9.75 -1.67
CA ARG A 341 15.90 9.76 -2.99
C ARG A 341 15.08 10.60 -3.96
N LEU A 342 15.70 11.61 -4.57
CA LEU A 342 15.10 12.41 -5.64
C LEU A 342 15.57 11.84 -6.96
N LEU A 343 14.66 11.20 -7.70
CA LEU A 343 14.90 10.77 -9.07
C LEU A 343 14.71 11.97 -9.99
N LEU A 344 15.69 12.21 -10.86
CA LEU A 344 15.66 13.23 -11.91
C LEU A 344 15.68 12.54 -13.27
N TYR A 345 14.86 13.04 -14.19
CA TYR A 345 14.80 12.57 -15.56
C TYR A 345 14.96 13.75 -16.53
N ASP A 346 15.96 13.67 -17.40
CA ASP A 346 16.14 14.60 -18.52
C ASP A 346 15.74 13.89 -19.82
N ALA A 347 14.64 14.36 -20.44
CA ALA A 347 14.12 13.76 -21.66
C ALA A 347 14.94 14.06 -22.92
N LEU A 348 15.80 15.09 -22.92
CA LEU A 348 16.64 15.39 -24.07
C LEU A 348 17.82 14.42 -24.18
N SER A 349 18.44 14.11 -23.05
CA SER A 349 19.55 13.14 -22.96
C SER A 349 19.06 11.71 -22.76
N GLY A 350 17.85 11.52 -22.24
CA GLY A 350 17.32 10.21 -21.85
C GLY A 350 17.94 9.67 -20.56
N GLU A 351 18.54 10.55 -19.75
CA GLU A 351 19.28 10.17 -18.55
C GLU A 351 18.39 10.21 -17.29
N PHE A 352 18.60 9.21 -16.42
CA PHE A 352 18.09 9.21 -15.06
C PHE A 352 19.25 9.38 -14.09
N SER A 353 19.08 10.28 -13.12
CA SER A 353 20.03 10.47 -12.02
C SER A 353 19.30 10.50 -10.69
N GLU A 354 19.97 10.11 -9.61
CA GLU A 354 19.41 10.11 -8.26
C GLU A 354 20.23 11.03 -7.33
N MET A 355 19.54 11.86 -6.57
CA MET A 355 20.13 12.66 -5.50
C MET A 355 19.62 12.20 -4.14
N LYS A 356 20.52 12.12 -3.15
CA LYS A 356 20.14 11.77 -1.78
C LYS A 356 19.48 12.96 -1.08
N LEU A 357 18.27 12.77 -0.60
CA LEU A 357 17.56 13.72 0.26
C LEU A 357 17.72 13.32 1.72
N ARG A 358 17.83 14.30 2.61
CA ARG A 358 17.99 14.09 4.05
C ARG A 358 16.89 14.83 4.79
N ARG A 359 16.38 14.23 5.86
CA ARG A 359 15.52 14.92 6.81
C ARG A 359 16.32 16.07 7.42
N ASP A 360 15.69 17.22 7.50
CA ASP A 360 16.18 18.39 8.23
C ASP A 360 15.65 18.34 9.67
N PRO A 361 16.50 18.24 10.70
CA PRO A 361 16.08 18.30 12.11
C PRO A 361 15.35 19.60 12.47
N ASP A 362 15.65 20.70 11.78
CA ASP A 362 15.05 22.02 12.00
C ASP A 362 13.85 22.27 11.09
N CYS A 363 13.36 21.25 10.37
CA CYS A 363 12.20 21.37 9.50
C CYS A 363 10.97 21.89 10.29
N PRO A 364 10.27 22.92 9.80
CA PRO A 364 9.17 23.56 10.55
C PRO A 364 7.95 22.65 10.72
N VAL A 365 7.89 21.49 10.05
CA VAL A 365 6.76 20.55 10.10
C VAL A 365 7.16 19.18 10.65
N CYS A 366 8.20 18.54 10.08
CA CYS A 366 8.63 17.20 10.51
C CYS A 366 9.93 17.17 11.34
N GLY A 367 10.45 18.34 11.74
CA GLY A 367 11.65 18.48 12.55
C GLY A 367 11.44 18.07 14.01
N ASP A 368 12.48 18.20 14.83
CA ASP A 368 12.45 17.80 16.25
C ASP A 368 11.68 18.83 17.12
N SER A 369 11.42 20.02 16.59
CA SER A 369 10.59 21.06 17.22
C SER A 369 9.76 21.81 16.16
N PRO A 370 8.66 21.22 15.67
CA PRO A 370 7.81 21.82 14.64
C PRO A 370 7.25 23.19 15.05
N THR A 371 7.24 24.13 14.11
CA THR A 371 6.73 25.49 14.31
C THR A 371 5.44 25.77 13.54
N ILE A 372 5.16 25.01 12.47
CA ILE A 372 3.90 25.03 11.73
C ILE A 372 3.01 23.94 12.32
N THR A 373 1.84 24.34 12.84
CA THR A 373 0.90 23.45 13.55
C THR A 373 -0.54 23.59 13.06
N GLU A 374 -0.77 24.41 12.04
CA GLU A 374 -2.06 24.63 11.39
C GLU A 374 -1.86 24.78 9.87
N TYR A 375 -2.88 24.46 9.09
CA TYR A 375 -2.82 24.63 7.65
C TYR A 375 -2.68 26.10 7.28
N ILE A 376 -1.75 26.38 6.37
CA ILE A 376 -1.50 27.74 5.88
C ILE A 376 -2.10 27.85 4.48
N ASP A 377 -3.03 28.79 4.27
CA ASP A 377 -3.55 29.11 2.95
C ASP A 377 -2.55 29.94 2.14
N TYR A 378 -1.64 29.24 1.48
CA TYR A 378 -0.59 29.83 0.66
C TYR A 378 -1.10 30.66 -0.53
N VAL A 379 -2.38 30.50 -0.91
CA VAL A 379 -2.99 31.33 -1.97
C VAL A 379 -3.05 32.79 -1.57
N GLU A 380 -3.32 33.11 -0.30
CA GLU A 380 -3.30 34.49 0.21
C GLU A 380 -1.88 35.04 0.31
N PHE A 381 -0.91 34.19 0.64
CA PHE A 381 0.50 34.56 0.72
C PHE A 381 1.11 34.84 -0.67
N CYS A 382 0.67 34.10 -1.69
CA CYS A 382 1.09 34.32 -3.06
C CYS A 382 0.34 35.47 -3.77
N ALA A 383 -0.75 35.97 -3.18
CA ALA A 383 -1.58 37.03 -3.76
C ALA A 383 -1.27 38.46 -3.25
N GLY A 384 -0.30 38.67 -2.35
CA GLY A 384 0.14 40.01 -1.90
C GLY A 384 1.57 40.32 -2.38
N VAL A 385 1.85 41.39 -3.13
CA VAL A 385 1.66 42.79 -2.72
C VAL A 385 1.13 43.64 -3.90
N GLY A 386 -0.16 43.97 -3.88
CA GLY A 386 -0.74 45.06 -4.65
C GLY A 386 -1.20 46.17 -3.71
N HIS A 387 -0.32 47.14 -3.44
CA HIS A 387 -0.68 48.44 -2.91
C HIS A 387 -0.36 49.52 -3.93
#